data_AF-A0A2T7EKN8-F1
#
_entry.id   AF-A0A2T7EKN8-F1
#
_cell.length_a   1.000
_cell.length_b   1.000
_cell.length_c   1.000
_cell.angle_alpha   90.00
_cell.angle_beta   90.00
_cell.angle_gamma   90.00
#
_symmetry.space_group_name_H-M   'P 1'
#
loop_
_entity.id
_entity.type
_entity.pdbx_description
1 polymer ?
#
loop_
_entity_poly.entity_id
_entity_poly.type
_entity_poly.pdbx_seq_one_letter_code
_entity_poly.pdbx_strand_id
1 'polypeptide(L)'
;MDLSLSSVGESRKNGMPDLPLIQCPDCRCRMLKGKMARTEKNFGRFFFVCPSRQRDGTGCQFWRWDDEYEQYLMTKGHVPASYQPIFSSNLPLVQNRGIVA
;
A
#
# COMPACT_ATOMS: atom_id res chain seq x y z
N MET A 1 6.46 -36.14 10.08
CA MET A 1 5.32 -35.21 9.95
C MET A 1 5.90 -33.90 9.47
N ASP A 2 5.95 -33.74 8.15
CA ASP A 2 6.51 -32.56 7.50
C ASP A 2 5.49 -31.42 7.54
N LEU A 3 5.78 -30.38 8.31
CA LEU A 3 4.99 -29.14 8.33
C LEU A 3 5.44 -28.29 7.14
N SER A 4 4.96 -28.63 5.96
CA SER A 4 5.06 -27.79 4.77
C SER A 4 4.27 -26.49 5.01
N LEU A 5 4.96 -25.47 5.51
CA LEU A 5 4.45 -24.11 5.54
C LEU A 5 4.38 -23.63 4.08
N SER A 6 3.18 -23.60 3.54
CA SER A 6 2.88 -23.01 2.24
C SER A 6 3.18 -21.51 2.30
N SER A 7 4.44 -21.16 2.04
CA SER A 7 4.83 -19.79 1.74
C SER A 7 4.19 -19.45 0.39
N VAL A 8 3.06 -18.78 0.45
CA VAL A 8 2.46 -17.98 -0.63
C VAL A 8 3.47 -16.89 -1.00
N GLY A 9 4.55 -17.30 -1.68
CA GLY A 9 5.48 -16.44 -2.36
C GLY A 9 4.98 -16.21 -3.78
N GLU A 10 3.84 -15.52 -3.92
CA GLU A 10 3.45 -15.01 -5.24
C GLU A 10 4.58 -14.11 -5.75
N SER A 11 5.02 -14.40 -6.98
CA SER A 11 6.15 -13.78 -7.67
C SER A 11 6.23 -12.28 -7.44
N ARG A 12 7.19 -11.84 -6.62
CA ARG A 12 7.50 -10.41 -6.44
C ARG A 12 7.97 -9.84 -7.77
N LYS A 13 7.08 -9.24 -8.54
CA LYS A 13 7.45 -8.46 -9.73
C LYS A 13 8.29 -7.26 -9.25
N ASN A 14 9.61 -7.37 -9.37
CA ASN A 14 10.59 -6.28 -9.22
C ASN A 14 10.58 -5.51 -7.88
N GLY A 15 10.29 -6.17 -6.75
CA GLY A 15 10.41 -5.55 -5.42
C GLY A 15 9.25 -4.65 -4.98
N MET A 16 8.16 -4.57 -5.75
CA MET A 16 6.93 -3.88 -5.31
C MET A 16 6.40 -4.53 -4.02
N PRO A 17 5.99 -3.73 -3.00
CA PRO A 17 5.34 -4.27 -1.81
C PRO A 17 3.99 -4.91 -2.17
N ASP A 18 3.68 -6.02 -1.51
CA ASP A 18 2.43 -6.75 -1.70
C ASP A 18 1.29 -6.07 -0.94
N LEU A 19 0.84 -4.93 -1.46
CA LEU A 19 -0.27 -4.16 -0.92
C LEU A 19 -1.48 -4.27 -1.87
N PRO A 20 -2.69 -4.51 -1.32
CA PRO A 20 -3.92 -4.51 -2.10
C PRO A 20 -4.09 -3.25 -2.96
N LEU A 21 -4.35 -3.42 -4.25
CA LEU A 21 -4.80 -2.33 -5.12
C LEU A 21 -6.31 -2.23 -5.02
N ILE A 22 -6.80 -1.17 -4.36
CA ILE A 22 -8.24 -0.94 -4.21
C ILE A 22 -8.79 -0.02 -5.31
N GLN A 23 -10.12 0.06 -5.43
CA GLN A 23 -10.77 1.10 -6.21
C GLN A 23 -10.41 2.46 -5.62
N CYS A 24 -10.07 3.44 -6.47
CA CYS A 24 -9.67 4.76 -6.00
C CYS A 24 -10.77 5.35 -5.09
N PRO A 25 -10.46 5.65 -3.82
CA PRO A 25 -11.47 6.10 -2.86
C PRO A 25 -12.00 7.50 -3.19
N ASP A 26 -11.18 8.34 -3.82
CA ASP A 26 -11.53 9.73 -4.12
C ASP A 26 -12.50 9.83 -5.30
N CYS A 27 -12.17 9.21 -6.44
CA CYS A 27 -12.98 9.33 -7.66
C CYS A 27 -13.87 8.12 -7.97
N ARG A 28 -13.57 6.94 -7.38
CA ARG A 28 -14.26 5.67 -7.64
C ARG A 28 -14.28 5.21 -9.11
N CYS A 29 -13.56 5.86 -10.02
CA CYS A 29 -13.62 5.50 -11.44
C CYS A 29 -12.71 4.33 -11.85
N ARG A 30 -11.59 4.12 -11.14
CA ARG A 30 -10.55 3.15 -11.55
C ARG A 30 -9.86 2.53 -10.33
N MET A 31 -9.31 1.32 -10.50
CA MET A 31 -8.39 0.71 -9.54
C MET A 31 -7.08 1.50 -9.47
N LEU A 32 -6.50 1.62 -8.27
CA LEU A 32 -5.19 2.22 -8.07
C LEU A 32 -4.08 1.41 -8.76
N LYS A 33 -2.94 2.06 -9.02
CA LYS A 33 -1.74 1.42 -9.57
C LYS A 33 -0.54 1.70 -8.67
N GLY A 34 0.24 0.67 -8.38
CA GLY A 34 1.59 0.80 -7.84
C GLY A 34 2.59 1.18 -8.96
N LYS A 35 3.49 2.12 -8.69
CA LYS A 35 4.58 2.51 -9.60
C LYS A 35 5.86 2.74 -8.82
N MET A 36 7.01 2.47 -9.45
CA MET A 36 8.32 2.84 -8.92
C MET A 36 8.67 4.27 -9.34
N ALA A 37 9.13 5.08 -8.40
CA ALA A 37 9.66 6.40 -8.67
C ALA A 37 10.98 6.32 -9.43
N ARG A 38 11.12 7.19 -10.42
CA ARG A 38 12.30 7.29 -11.31
C ARG A 38 13.03 8.62 -11.17
N THR A 39 12.57 9.50 -10.29
CA THR A 39 13.26 10.75 -9.95
C THR A 39 14.47 10.42 -9.09
N GLU A 40 15.60 11.05 -9.34
CA GLU A 40 16.87 10.83 -8.64
C GLU A 40 16.71 10.75 -7.11
N LYS A 41 16.07 11.75 -6.49
CA LYS A 41 15.86 11.81 -5.03
C LYS A 41 15.10 10.62 -4.44
N ASN A 42 14.21 10.00 -5.19
CA ASN A 42 13.31 8.94 -4.69
C ASN A 42 13.42 7.66 -5.53
N PHE A 43 14.52 7.48 -6.25
CA PHE A 43 14.66 6.36 -7.18
C PHE A 43 14.48 5.03 -6.45
N GLY A 44 13.65 4.15 -7.01
CA GLY A 44 13.39 2.83 -6.42
C GLY A 44 12.26 2.78 -5.38
N ARG A 45 11.84 3.92 -4.80
CA ARG A 45 10.68 3.96 -3.88
C ARG A 45 9.38 3.74 -4.64
N PHE A 46 8.41 3.05 -4.03
CA PHE A 46 7.12 2.81 -4.66
C PHE A 46 6.05 3.79 -4.20
N PHE A 47 5.10 4.09 -5.08
CA PHE A 47 3.94 4.91 -4.78
C PHE A 47 2.68 4.35 -5.43
N PHE A 48 1.54 4.64 -4.82
CA PHE A 48 0.22 4.21 -5.27
C PHE A 48 -0.57 5.43 -5.75
N VAL A 49 -1.15 5.33 -6.95
CA VAL A 49 -1.75 6.49 -7.64
C VAL A 49 -3.03 6.13 -8.37
N CYS A 50 -3.97 7.07 -8.42
CA CYS A 50 -5.12 6.95 -9.31
C CYS A 50 -4.68 7.07 -10.78
N PRO A 51 -5.08 6.15 -11.68
CA PRO A 51 -4.70 6.24 -13.08
C PRO A 51 -5.23 7.46 -13.83
N SER A 52 -6.24 8.15 -13.28
CA SER A 52 -6.77 9.39 -13.86
C SER A 52 -5.97 10.64 -13.48
N ARG A 53 -4.98 10.52 -12.58
CA ARG A 53 -4.11 11.64 -12.21
C ARG A 53 -3.26 12.09 -13.39
N GLN A 54 -3.27 13.39 -13.68
CA GLN A 54 -2.43 13.99 -14.70
C GLN A 54 -1.30 14.82 -14.06
N ARG A 55 -0.21 15.05 -14.79
CA ARG A 55 0.97 15.77 -14.27
C ARG A 55 0.75 17.28 -14.15
N ASP A 56 -0.19 17.81 -14.92
CA ASP A 56 -0.58 19.22 -14.93
C ASP A 56 -1.50 19.61 -13.75
N GLY A 57 -1.77 18.68 -12.84
CA GLY A 57 -2.65 18.88 -11.69
C GLY A 57 -4.13 18.63 -11.99
N THR A 58 -4.48 18.26 -13.23
CA THR A 58 -5.85 17.85 -13.56
C THR A 58 -6.10 16.37 -13.20
N GLY A 59 -7.39 15.98 -13.18
CA GLY A 59 -7.81 14.63 -12.80
C GLY A 59 -7.79 14.36 -11.29
N CYS A 60 -7.93 13.09 -10.91
CA CYS A 60 -7.95 12.69 -9.50
C CYS A 60 -6.57 12.85 -8.85
N GLN A 61 -6.52 13.40 -7.65
CA GLN A 61 -5.27 13.69 -6.95
C GLN A 61 -4.81 12.58 -5.99
N PHE A 62 -5.50 11.45 -5.91
CA PHE A 62 -5.07 10.35 -5.06
C PHE A 62 -3.66 9.88 -5.44
N TRP A 63 -2.74 10.04 -4.51
CA TRP A 63 -1.35 9.64 -4.61
C TRP A 63 -0.78 9.48 -3.20
N ARG A 64 -0.07 8.39 -2.92
CA ARG A 64 0.60 8.14 -1.64
C ARG A 64 1.89 7.38 -1.88
N TRP A 65 2.90 7.62 -1.05
CA TRP A 65 4.02 6.69 -0.97
C TRP A 65 3.58 5.33 -0.44
N ASP A 66 4.40 4.32 -0.60
CA ASP A 66 4.13 2.93 -0.21
C ASP A 66 3.80 2.77 1.29
N ASP A 67 4.63 3.33 2.17
CA ASP A 67 4.39 3.34 3.61
C ASP A 67 3.11 4.12 4.00
N GLU A 68 2.87 5.27 3.39
CA GLU A 68 1.65 6.06 3.57
C GLU A 68 0.39 5.33 3.08
N TYR A 69 0.52 4.56 2.00
CA TYR A 69 -0.57 3.78 1.43
C TYR A 69 -0.91 2.57 2.30
N GLU A 70 0.10 1.87 2.84
CA GLU A 70 -0.12 0.81 3.82
C GLU A 70 -0.87 1.34 5.05
N GLN A 71 -0.42 2.48 5.60
CA GLN A 71 -1.13 3.15 6.69
C GLN A 71 -2.58 3.47 6.32
N TYR A 72 -2.82 3.98 5.11
CA TYR A 72 -4.17 4.25 4.63
C TYR A 72 -5.02 2.98 4.61
N LEU A 73 -4.51 1.87 4.07
CA LEU A 73 -5.23 0.61 4.01
C LEU A 73 -5.60 0.10 5.41
N MET A 74 -4.65 0.16 6.35
CA MET A 74 -4.88 -0.25 7.74
C MET A 74 -5.90 0.64 8.46
N THR A 75 -5.80 1.95 8.30
CA THR A 75 -6.66 2.92 9.00
C THR A 75 -8.07 2.98 8.45
N LYS A 76 -8.27 2.66 7.17
CA LYS A 76 -9.58 2.63 6.50
C LYS A 76 -10.22 1.23 6.44
N GLY A 77 -9.55 0.21 6.98
CA GLY A 77 -10.11 -1.15 7.05
C GLY A 77 -10.12 -1.87 5.71
N HIS A 78 -9.18 -1.56 4.82
CA HIS A 78 -9.00 -2.24 3.53
C HIS A 78 -8.08 -3.46 3.61
N VAL A 79 -7.61 -3.80 4.81
CA VAL A 79 -6.87 -5.01 5.16
C VAL A 79 -7.51 -5.66 6.38
N PRO A 80 -7.40 -6.99 6.55
CA PRO A 80 -7.96 -7.68 7.71
C PRO A 80 -7.32 -7.21 9.03
N ALA A 81 -8.00 -7.41 10.15
CA ALA A 81 -7.49 -7.06 11.48
C ALA A 81 -6.18 -7.79 11.84
N SER A 82 -5.94 -8.96 11.25
CA SER A 82 -4.71 -9.75 11.42
C SER A 82 -3.52 -9.24 10.60
N TYR A 83 -3.74 -8.27 9.71
CA TYR A 83 -2.69 -7.75 8.84
C TYR A 83 -1.53 -7.18 9.64
N GLN A 84 -0.31 -7.61 9.31
CA GLN A 84 0.92 -7.10 9.89
C GLN A 84 1.58 -6.10 8.91
N PRO A 85 1.98 -4.91 9.38
CA PRO A 85 2.65 -3.93 8.53
C PRO A 85 3.95 -4.47 7.97
N ILE A 86 4.17 -4.22 6.68
CA ILE A 86 5.41 -4.53 5.96
C ILE A 86 6.44 -3.41 6.23
N PHE A 87 5.99 -2.16 6.45
CA PHE A 87 6.88 -1.04 6.73
C PHE A 87 7.04 -0.80 8.24
N SER A 88 8.29 -0.71 8.70
CA SER A 88 8.62 -0.50 10.12
C SER A 88 8.02 0.80 10.69
N SER A 89 7.82 1.82 9.85
CA SER A 89 7.18 3.09 10.22
C SER A 89 5.72 2.91 10.66
N ASN A 90 5.06 1.84 10.23
CA ASN A 90 3.65 1.57 10.52
C ASN A 90 3.42 0.59 11.68
N LEU A 91 4.47 -0.04 12.22
CA LEU A 91 4.39 -0.96 13.36
C LEU A 91 3.70 -0.35 14.60
N PRO A 92 3.98 0.91 15.00
CA PRO A 92 3.35 1.51 16.20
C PRO A 92 1.82 1.66 16.08
N LEU A 93 1.27 1.72 14.87
CA LEU A 93 -0.17 1.89 14.64
C LEU A 93 -0.99 0.65 15.04
N VAL A 94 -0.37 -0.54 15.00
CA VAL A 94 -1.01 -1.78 15.46
C VAL A 94 -0.98 -1.86 16.98
N GLN A 95 0.11 -1.41 17.61
CA GLN A 95 0.29 -1.45 19.06
C GLN A 95 -0.72 -0.55 19.81
N ASN A 96 -1.13 0.57 19.22
CA ASN A 96 -2.12 1.47 19.81
C ASN A 96 -3.58 0.97 19.69
N ARG A 97 -3.85 -0.09 18.93
CA ARG A 97 -5.20 -0.69 18.84
C ARG A 97 -5.50 -1.67 19.97
N GLY A 98 -4.52 -1.96 20.83
CA GLY A 98 -4.63 -2.89 21.96
C GLY A 98 -4.90 -2.24 23.33
N ILE A 99 -5.09 -0.93 23.41
CA ILE A 99 -5.38 -0.24 24.68
C ILE A 99 -6.74 0.45 24.58
N VAL A 100 -7.80 -0.33 24.75
CA VAL A 100 -9.07 0.17 25.28
C VAL A 100 -9.44 -0.80 26.39
N ALA A 101 -9.12 -0.41 27.62
CA ALA A 101 -9.57 -1.06 28.84
C ALA A 101 -11.05 -0.76 29.09
#